data_AF-A0A836RQI1-F1
#
_entry.id   AF-A0A836RQI1-F1
#
_cell.length_a   1.000
_cell.length_b   1.000
_cell.length_c   1.000
_cell.angle_alpha   90.00
_cell.angle_beta   90.00
_cell.angle_gamma   90.00
#
_symmetry.space_group_name_H-M   'P 1'
#
loop_
_entity.id
_entity.type
_entity.pdbx_description
1 polymer ?
#
loop_
_entity_poly.entity_id
_entity_poly.type
_entity_poly.pdbx_seq_one_letter_code
_entity_poly.pdbx_strand_id
1 'polypeptide(L)'
;MTWLHSPESWMLDVVAEALSIDRERVEHLARHRTIRYRVFRGILYASLRREIAGYPEGTVIVFGRGWWRLIPGYPSIQRMVLPSVALPRHFVDKIVVEEKLNGYNVRVALIDDRIIAVTRGGFICPYTTSRLERIMGNQLKDMLRELGPEEH
;
A
#
# COMPACT_ATOMS: atom_id res chain seq x y z
N MET A 1 -8.37 -6.97 -13.88
CA MET A 1 -8.57 -6.06 -12.73
C MET A 1 -9.76 -5.20 -13.06
N THR A 2 -10.80 -5.24 -12.22
CA THR A 2 -12.08 -4.61 -12.54
C THR A 2 -12.30 -3.42 -11.63
N TRP A 3 -12.66 -2.27 -12.21
CA TRP A 3 -13.01 -1.06 -11.47
C TRP A 3 -14.38 -1.24 -10.83
N LEU A 4 -14.51 -0.89 -9.55
CA LEU A 4 -15.82 -0.72 -8.94
C LEU A 4 -16.24 0.72 -9.20
N HIS A 5 -17.19 0.90 -10.12
CA HIS A 5 -17.68 2.23 -10.50
C HIS A 5 -18.45 2.92 -9.37
N SER A 6 -19.10 2.12 -8.52
CA SER A 6 -19.81 2.58 -7.33
C SER A 6 -19.42 1.70 -6.14
N PRO A 7 -18.73 2.22 -5.12
CA PRO A 7 -18.47 1.47 -3.89
C PRO A 7 -19.77 1.25 -3.10
N GLU A 8 -19.83 0.14 -2.37
CA GLU A 8 -20.92 -0.11 -1.42
C GLU A 8 -20.78 0.80 -0.19
N SER A 9 -21.89 1.13 0.49
CA SER A 9 -21.87 2.10 1.61
C SER A 9 -20.87 1.71 2.69
N TRP A 10 -20.85 0.45 3.08
CA TRP A 10 -19.95 -0.04 4.14
C TRP A 10 -18.46 0.13 3.76
N MET A 11 -18.11 0.13 2.46
CA MET A 11 -16.73 0.38 2.04
C MET A 11 -16.32 1.83 2.30
N LEU A 12 -17.26 2.77 2.16
CA LEU A 12 -17.02 4.18 2.48
C LEU A 12 -16.82 4.35 3.98
N ASP A 13 -17.63 3.67 4.79
CA ASP A 13 -17.56 3.69 6.25
C ASP A 13 -16.20 3.15 6.73
N VAL A 14 -15.75 2.03 6.18
CA VAL A 14 -14.44 1.46 6.49
C VAL A 14 -13.29 2.39 6.10
N VAL A 15 -13.37 3.05 4.93
CA VAL A 15 -12.31 3.99 4.52
C VAL A 15 -12.32 5.24 5.40
N ALA A 16 -13.48 5.69 5.86
CA ALA A 16 -13.61 6.80 6.79
C ALA A 16 -12.94 6.48 8.13
N GLU A 17 -13.22 5.28 8.67
CA GLU A 17 -12.60 4.75 9.87
C GLU A 17 -11.07 4.62 9.69
N ALA A 18 -10.63 3.90 8.65
CA ALA A 18 -9.22 3.60 8.41
C ALA A 18 -8.36 4.86 8.21
N LEU A 19 -8.92 5.92 7.64
CA LEU A 19 -8.22 7.19 7.43
C LEU A 19 -8.52 8.23 8.52
N SER A 20 -9.41 7.92 9.47
CA SER A 20 -9.91 8.86 10.49
C SER A 20 -10.40 10.18 9.89
N ILE A 21 -11.24 10.10 8.85
CA ILE A 21 -11.86 11.26 8.18
C ILE A 21 -13.37 11.05 8.03
N ASP A 22 -14.11 12.15 7.82
CA ASP A 22 -15.56 12.09 7.66
C ASP A 22 -15.99 11.27 6.43
N ARG A 23 -17.08 10.49 6.58
CA ARG A 23 -17.69 9.70 5.51
C ARG A 23 -18.04 10.54 4.28
N GLU A 24 -18.57 11.75 4.48
CA GLU A 24 -18.89 12.68 3.39
C GLU A 24 -17.63 13.08 2.59
N ARG A 25 -16.51 13.26 3.30
CA ARG A 25 -15.21 13.53 2.66
C ARG A 25 -14.75 12.32 1.84
N VAL A 26 -14.93 11.10 2.34
CA VAL A 26 -14.63 9.87 1.58
C VAL A 26 -15.47 9.79 0.32
N GLU A 27 -16.78 10.03 0.41
CA GLU A 27 -17.69 10.05 -0.74
C GLU A 27 -17.26 11.06 -1.81
N HIS A 28 -16.93 12.29 -1.38
CA HIS A 28 -16.42 13.32 -2.28
C HIS A 28 -15.13 12.86 -2.98
N LEU A 29 -14.17 12.32 -2.22
CA LEU A 29 -12.90 11.83 -2.76
C LEU A 29 -13.07 10.62 -3.71
N ALA A 30 -14.04 9.75 -3.44
CA ALA A 30 -14.40 8.63 -4.29
C ALA A 30 -15.01 9.12 -5.62
N ARG A 31 -15.96 10.06 -5.57
CA ARG A 31 -16.60 10.67 -6.74
C ARG A 31 -15.58 11.30 -7.69
N HIS A 32 -14.56 11.97 -7.15
CA HIS A 32 -13.47 12.58 -7.92
C HIS A 32 -12.31 11.62 -8.25
N ARG A 33 -12.47 10.32 -8.02
CA ARG A 33 -11.47 9.26 -8.29
C ARG A 33 -10.13 9.49 -7.61
N THR A 34 -10.12 10.25 -6.51
CA THR A 34 -8.96 10.43 -5.63
C THR A 34 -8.77 9.20 -4.75
N ILE A 35 -9.88 8.63 -4.25
CA ILE A 35 -9.94 7.28 -3.72
C ILE A 35 -10.55 6.39 -4.81
N ARG A 36 -9.94 5.23 -5.07
CA ARG A 36 -10.42 4.31 -6.11
C ARG A 36 -10.61 2.90 -5.58
N TYR A 37 -11.80 2.35 -5.78
CA TYR A 37 -12.22 1.02 -5.36
C TYR A 37 -12.06 0.01 -6.50
N ARG A 38 -11.51 -1.17 -6.20
CA ARG A 38 -11.26 -2.25 -7.16
C ARG A 38 -11.46 -3.61 -6.54
N VAL A 39 -11.54 -4.61 -7.41
CA VAL A 39 -11.48 -6.02 -7.06
C VAL A 39 -10.34 -6.73 -7.79
N PHE A 40 -9.61 -7.58 -7.07
CA PHE A 40 -8.61 -8.48 -7.63
C PHE A 40 -8.72 -9.87 -7.00
N ARG A 41 -9.05 -10.90 -7.80
CA ARG A 41 -9.22 -12.29 -7.34
C ARG A 41 -10.12 -12.42 -6.09
N GLY A 42 -11.19 -11.62 -6.03
CA GLY A 42 -12.13 -11.56 -4.89
C GLY A 42 -11.69 -10.65 -3.73
N ILE A 43 -10.49 -10.09 -3.76
CA ILE A 43 -10.01 -9.11 -2.79
C ILE A 43 -10.52 -7.74 -3.19
N LEU A 44 -11.38 -7.16 -2.34
CA LEU A 44 -11.90 -5.81 -2.48
C LEU A 44 -10.93 -4.85 -1.80
N TYR A 45 -10.62 -3.73 -2.46
CA TYR A 45 -9.73 -2.73 -1.87
C TYR A 45 -9.93 -1.33 -2.44
N ALA A 46 -9.62 -0.32 -1.64
CA ALA A 46 -9.47 1.06 -2.05
C ALA A 46 -7.99 1.45 -2.17
N SER A 47 -7.66 2.42 -3.03
CA SER A 47 -6.32 3.02 -3.02
C SER A 47 -6.38 4.54 -3.19
N LEU A 48 -5.38 5.22 -2.63
CA LEU A 48 -5.24 6.67 -2.69
C LEU A 48 -4.39 7.08 -3.90
N ARG A 49 -4.85 8.06 -4.68
CA ARG A 49 -4.11 8.64 -5.82
C ARG A 49 -3.25 9.84 -5.48
N ARG A 50 -3.33 10.31 -4.25
CA ARG A 50 -2.53 11.39 -3.66
C ARG A 50 -2.52 11.18 -2.15
N GLU A 51 -1.75 11.98 -1.44
CA GLU A 51 -1.78 11.97 0.02
C GLU A 51 -3.14 12.42 0.57
N ILE A 52 -3.66 11.71 1.58
CA ILE A 52 -4.92 12.06 2.26
C ILE A 52 -4.71 11.82 3.76
N ALA A 53 -4.95 12.84 4.59
CA ALA A 53 -4.88 12.73 6.05
C ALA A 53 -3.56 12.11 6.57
N GLY A 54 -2.42 12.49 5.97
CA GLY A 54 -1.10 11.97 6.34
C GLY A 54 -0.75 10.60 5.73
N TYR A 55 -1.71 9.91 5.10
CA TYR A 55 -1.46 8.65 4.41
C TYR A 55 -0.90 8.89 3.00
N PRO A 56 0.30 8.37 2.66
CA PRO A 56 0.94 8.66 1.38
C PRO A 56 0.14 8.16 0.16
N GLU A 57 0.45 8.73 -1.01
CA GLU A 57 -0.04 8.21 -2.29
C GLU A 57 0.27 6.70 -2.42
N GLY A 58 -0.70 5.96 -2.97
CA GLY A 58 -0.56 4.53 -3.16
C GLY A 58 -0.87 3.71 -1.91
N THR A 59 -1.25 4.33 -0.80
CA THR A 59 -1.86 3.63 0.35
C THR A 59 -3.07 2.82 -0.13
N VAL A 60 -3.17 1.58 0.35
CA VAL A 60 -4.24 0.63 0.01
C VAL A 60 -4.99 0.25 1.28
N ILE A 61 -6.31 0.28 1.24
CA ILE A 61 -7.19 -0.27 2.29
C ILE A 61 -7.83 -1.52 1.71
N VAL A 62 -7.49 -2.69 2.26
CA VAL A 62 -8.07 -3.98 1.89
C VAL A 62 -9.27 -4.27 2.77
N PHE A 63 -10.37 -4.70 2.16
CA PHE A 63 -11.61 -5.02 2.84
C PHE A 63 -11.75 -6.53 3.03
N GLY A 64 -12.09 -6.93 4.25
CA GLY A 64 -12.50 -8.29 4.60
C GLY A 64 -13.87 -8.32 5.25
N ARG A 65 -14.31 -9.52 5.65
CA ARG A 65 -15.59 -9.71 6.34
C ARG A 65 -15.44 -9.29 7.80
N GLY A 66 -15.84 -8.05 8.11
CA GLY A 66 -15.79 -7.49 9.46
C GLY A 66 -14.38 -7.05 9.91
N TRP A 67 -13.44 -6.95 8.97
CA TRP A 67 -12.10 -6.45 9.23
C TRP A 67 -11.59 -5.67 8.01
N TRP A 68 -10.60 -4.80 8.23
CA TRP A 68 -9.87 -4.12 7.17
C TRP A 68 -8.38 -4.11 7.48
N ARG A 69 -7.55 -3.93 6.45
CA ARG A 69 -6.10 -3.77 6.62
C ARG A 69 -5.59 -2.62 5.77
N LEU A 70 -4.74 -1.79 6.36
CA LEU A 70 -4.09 -0.68 5.69
C LEU A 70 -2.66 -1.07 5.30
N ILE A 71 -2.31 -0.80 4.05
CA ILE A 71 -0.97 -1.01 3.50
C ILE A 71 -0.46 0.38 3.08
N PRO A 72 0.37 1.05 3.89
CA PRO A 72 0.81 2.41 3.64
C PRO A 72 1.54 2.54 2.32
N GLY A 73 1.32 3.65 1.62
CA GLY A 73 2.11 4.07 0.47
C GLY A 73 3.59 4.13 0.85
N TYR A 74 4.48 3.56 0.03
CA TYR A 74 5.91 3.72 0.29
C TYR A 74 6.24 5.22 0.22
N PRO A 75 6.99 5.80 1.17
CA PRO A 75 7.24 7.24 1.21
C PRO A 75 8.13 7.70 0.04
N SER A 76 8.21 9.02 -0.19
CA SER A 76 9.18 9.56 -1.15
C SER A 76 10.58 9.52 -0.53
N ILE A 77 11.59 9.05 -1.28
CA ILE A 77 12.98 9.11 -0.86
C ILE A 77 13.59 10.39 -1.44
N GLN A 78 14.09 11.27 -0.55
CA GLN A 78 14.73 12.51 -0.98
C GLN A 78 16.05 12.23 -1.71
N ARG A 79 16.25 12.93 -2.84
CA ARG A 79 17.50 12.83 -3.61
C ARG A 79 18.53 13.80 -3.05
N MET A 80 19.70 13.26 -2.71
CA MET A 80 20.87 14.06 -2.33
C MET A 80 21.70 14.38 -3.59
N VAL A 81 21.74 15.65 -4.00
CA VAL A 81 22.53 16.09 -5.16
C VAL A 81 24.01 16.26 -4.80
N LEU A 82 24.30 16.73 -3.60
CA LEU A 82 25.65 16.93 -3.06
C LEU A 82 25.82 16.08 -1.79
N PRO A 83 26.30 14.83 -1.91
CA PRO A 83 26.46 13.95 -0.75
C PRO A 83 27.34 14.54 0.35
N SER A 84 28.42 15.24 -0.02
CA SER A 84 29.33 15.90 0.93
C SER A 84 28.65 16.94 1.82
N VAL A 85 27.56 17.54 1.36
CA VAL A 85 26.77 18.53 2.12
C VAL A 85 25.58 17.88 2.80
N ALA A 86 24.89 16.96 2.12
CA ALA A 86 23.65 16.38 2.60
C ALA A 86 23.90 15.32 3.69
N LEU A 87 24.95 14.51 3.57
CA LEU A 87 25.20 13.42 4.52
C LEU A 87 25.40 13.91 5.96
N PRO A 88 26.26 14.90 6.26
CA PRO A 88 26.44 15.38 7.64
C PRO A 88 25.23 16.14 8.21
N ARG A 89 24.31 16.58 7.34
CA ARG A 89 23.07 17.29 7.77
C ARG A 89 21.94 16.33 8.13
N HIS A 90 21.86 15.19 7.45
CA HIS A 90 20.75 14.24 7.60
C HIS A 90 21.11 13.02 8.45
N PHE A 91 22.40 12.72 8.62
CA PHE A 91 22.88 11.56 9.36
C PHE A 91 23.89 11.98 10.42
N VAL A 92 23.84 11.34 11.59
CA VAL A 92 24.60 11.76 12.77
C VAL A 92 25.92 11.01 12.90
N ASP A 93 25.89 9.68 12.87
CA ASP A 93 27.06 8.84 13.20
C ASP A 93 27.34 7.83 12.07
N LYS A 94 26.40 6.92 11.81
CA LYS A 94 26.56 5.85 10.82
C LYS A 94 25.48 5.91 9.76
N ILE A 95 25.84 5.44 8.57
CA ILE A 95 24.93 5.27 7.45
C ILE A 95 24.97 3.81 6.98
N VAL A 96 23.80 3.26 6.69
CA VAL A 96 23.67 2.01 5.93
C VAL A 96 23.59 2.40 4.46
N VAL A 97 24.47 1.83 3.64
CA VAL A 97 24.48 2.07 2.19
C VAL A 97 24.01 0.80 1.51
N GLU A 98 22.80 0.84 0.97
CA GLU A 98 22.19 -0.25 0.20
C GLU A 98 22.28 0.05 -1.31
N GLU A 99 22.40 -1.00 -2.13
CA GLU A 99 22.36 -0.85 -3.57
C GLU A 99 20.97 -0.38 -4.04
N LYS A 100 20.93 0.73 -4.78
CA LYS A 100 19.70 1.17 -5.43
C LYS A 100 19.45 0.37 -6.72
N LEU A 101 18.70 -0.71 -6.60
CA LEU A 101 18.28 -1.52 -7.74
C LEU A 101 17.42 -0.72 -8.74
N ASN A 102 17.65 -0.94 -10.04
CA ASN A 102 16.85 -0.35 -11.12
C ASN A 102 15.63 -1.22 -11.45
N GLY A 103 14.63 -1.18 -10.57
CA GLY A 103 13.36 -1.88 -10.73
C GLY A 103 12.16 -0.96 -10.48
N TYR A 104 11.03 -1.55 -10.10
CA TYR A 104 9.85 -0.82 -9.65
C TYR A 104 9.51 -1.20 -8.20
N ASN A 105 8.97 -0.25 -7.45
CA ASN A 105 8.60 -0.46 -6.05
C ASN A 105 7.39 -1.38 -5.93
N VAL A 106 7.52 -2.39 -5.07
CA VAL A 106 6.49 -3.37 -4.73
C VAL A 106 6.42 -3.47 -3.22
N ARG A 107 5.21 -3.41 -2.67
CA ARG A 107 4.89 -3.77 -1.29
C ARG A 107 4.19 -5.12 -1.31
N VAL A 108 4.59 -6.03 -0.43
CA VAL A 108 4.02 -7.38 -0.38
C VAL A 108 3.30 -7.56 0.94
N ALA A 109 2.07 -8.06 0.91
CA ALA A 109 1.30 -8.37 2.10
C ALA A 109 0.66 -9.76 1.99
N LEU A 110 0.43 -10.38 3.15
CA LEU A 110 -0.35 -11.61 3.26
C LEU A 110 -1.76 -11.28 3.71
N ILE A 111 -2.76 -11.57 2.87
CA ILE A 111 -4.18 -11.30 3.12
C ILE A 111 -4.97 -12.61 2.95
N ASP A 112 -5.67 -13.08 3.97
CA ASP A 112 -6.42 -14.35 3.94
C ASP A 112 -5.61 -15.52 3.34
N ASP A 113 -4.36 -15.65 3.79
CA ASP A 113 -3.37 -16.61 3.28
C ASP A 113 -2.99 -16.47 1.79
N ARG A 114 -3.26 -15.32 1.18
CA ARG A 114 -2.90 -14.98 -0.19
C ARG A 114 -1.83 -13.90 -0.22
N ILE A 115 -0.78 -14.14 -0.99
CA ILE A 115 0.25 -13.13 -1.25
C ILE A 115 -0.37 -12.09 -2.19
N ILE A 116 -0.23 -10.81 -1.87
CA ILE A 116 -0.57 -9.72 -2.78
C ILE A 116 0.63 -8.81 -2.97
N ALA A 117 0.87 -8.41 -4.21
CA ALA A 117 1.93 -7.46 -4.56
C ALA A 117 1.31 -6.12 -4.99
N VAL A 118 1.48 -5.09 -4.17
CA VAL A 118 0.97 -3.75 -4.41
C VAL A 118 2.05 -2.88 -5.05
N THR A 119 1.79 -2.32 -6.23
CA THR A 119 2.70 -1.38 -6.90
C THR A 119 2.79 -0.05 -6.13
N ARG A 120 3.77 0.79 -6.48
CA ARG A 120 3.88 2.15 -5.93
C ARG A 120 2.57 2.94 -5.93
N GLY A 121 1.79 2.89 -7.01
CA GLY A 121 0.52 3.63 -7.15
C GLY A 121 -0.69 2.98 -6.46
N GLY A 122 -0.50 1.91 -5.69
CA GLY A 122 -1.58 1.25 -4.95
C GLY A 122 -2.43 0.27 -5.78
N PHE A 123 -1.83 -0.40 -6.77
CA PHE A 123 -2.51 -1.43 -7.57
C PHE A 123 -2.00 -2.81 -7.17
N ILE A 124 -2.88 -3.78 -6.94
CA ILE A 124 -2.45 -5.18 -6.84
C ILE A 124 -2.03 -5.64 -8.24
N CYS A 125 -0.73 -5.90 -8.43
CA CYS A 125 -0.17 -6.29 -9.71
C CYS A 125 -0.40 -7.80 -9.97
N PRO A 126 -1.13 -8.18 -11.03
CA PRO A 126 -1.36 -9.59 -11.34
C PRO A 126 -0.07 -10.37 -11.61
N TYR A 127 0.85 -9.76 -12.37
CA TYR A 127 2.12 -10.39 -12.76
C TYR A 127 3.03 -10.62 -11.54
N THR A 128 3.31 -9.57 -10.78
CA THR A 128 4.21 -9.65 -9.61
C THR A 128 3.66 -10.58 -8.55
N THR A 129 2.34 -10.54 -8.30
CA THR A 129 1.67 -11.45 -7.35
C THR A 129 1.90 -12.91 -7.78
N SER A 130 1.57 -13.24 -9.04
CA SER A 130 1.76 -14.59 -9.61
C SER A 130 3.22 -15.04 -9.58
N ARG A 131 4.17 -14.14 -9.89
CA ARG A 131 5.60 -14.43 -9.83
C ARG A 131 6.01 -14.77 -8.39
N LEU A 132 5.66 -13.95 -7.41
CA LEU A 132 6.05 -14.17 -6.01
C LEU A 132 5.50 -15.49 -5.48
N GLU A 133 4.23 -15.79 -5.79
CA GLU A 133 3.60 -17.08 -5.49
C GLU A 133 4.41 -18.24 -6.10
N ARG A 134 4.84 -18.12 -7.35
CA ARG A 134 5.58 -19.19 -8.06
C ARG A 134 6.99 -19.42 -7.53
N ILE A 135 7.74 -18.37 -7.20
CA ILE A 135 9.18 -18.48 -6.89
C ILE A 135 9.45 -18.62 -5.39
N MET A 136 8.61 -18.02 -4.54
CA MET A 136 8.80 -18.09 -3.09
C MET A 136 7.66 -18.81 -2.36
N GLY A 137 6.42 -18.69 -2.86
CA GLY A 137 5.27 -19.47 -2.36
C GLY A 137 5.17 -19.50 -0.84
N ASN A 138 5.24 -20.70 -0.25
CA ASN A 138 5.12 -20.91 1.19
C ASN A 138 6.23 -20.23 2.00
N GLN A 139 7.48 -20.21 1.50
CA GLN A 139 8.58 -19.55 2.20
C GLN A 139 8.26 -18.07 2.46
N LEU A 140 7.70 -17.37 1.47
CA LEU A 140 7.30 -15.97 1.64
C LEU A 140 6.10 -15.82 2.58
N LYS A 141 5.15 -16.77 2.55
CA LYS A 141 4.03 -16.75 3.51
C LYS A 141 4.53 -16.89 4.95
N ASP A 142 5.47 -17.79 5.20
CA ASP A 142 6.01 -18.04 6.53
C ASP A 142 6.78 -16.82 7.04
N MET A 143 7.65 -16.23 6.21
CA MET A 143 8.33 -14.97 6.53
C MET A 143 7.34 -13.85 6.89
N LEU A 144 6.24 -13.69 6.12
CA LEU A 144 5.23 -12.67 6.39
C LEU A 144 4.41 -12.94 7.65
N ARG A 145 4.24 -14.21 8.05
CA ARG A 145 3.58 -14.56 9.31
C ARG A 145 4.49 -14.27 10.51
N GLU A 146 5.78 -14.57 10.38
CA GLU A 146 6.79 -14.32 11.41
C GLU A 146 6.98 -12.83 11.70
N LEU A 147 6.94 -11.98 10.67
CA LEU A 147 7.00 -10.53 10.84
C LEU A 147 5.80 -9.96 11.60
N GLY A 148 4.67 -10.67 11.63
CA GLY A 148 3.43 -10.20 12.24
C GLY A 148 2.81 -8.99 11.50
N PRO A 149 1.63 -8.51 11.94
CA PRO A 149 1.15 -7.20 11.52
C PRO A 149 2.06 -6.11 12.12
N GLU A 150 2.47 -5.13 11.30
CA GLU A 150 3.13 -3.94 11.83
C GLU A 150 2.14 -3.19 12.74
N GLU A 151 2.48 -2.99 14.00
CA GLU A 151 1.75 -2.10 14.91
C GLU A 151 1.98 -0.66 14.43
N HIS A 152 0.97 -0.05 13.78
CA HIS A 152 0.94 1.38 13.44
C HIS A 152 -0.16 2.07 14.23
#